data_AF-A0A2E1U6N9-F1
#
_entry.id   AF-A0A2E1U6N9-F1
#
_cell.length_a   1.000
_cell.length_b   1.000
_cell.length_c   1.000
_cell.angle_alpha   90.00
_cell.angle_beta   90.00
_cell.angle_gamma   90.00
#
_symmetry.space_group_name_H-M   'P 1'
#
loop_
_entity.id
_entity.type
_entity.pdbx_description
1 polymer ?
#
loop_
_entity_poly.entity_id
_entity_poly.type
_entity_poly.pdbx_seq_one_letter_code
_entity_poly.pdbx_strand_id
1 'polypeptide(L)'
;MKTISLLCALSLAAPVLGDTVIVTQNGLDYSPPEVVVEVGDTVRWEWTNGNHNVASGADCSVDGMFFGLLNRTNPAFEYVVEESLAGQTVEYHCTVANHCGFGMVAYLIVGDENPPCPGDINGDQAVTFDDILALLGSWGSSDPDKDVDGNGTVDFGDLVATLANWGPC
;
A
#
# COMPACT_ATOMS: atom_id res chain seq x y z
N MET A 1 -5.66 -41.36 -26.30
CA MET A 1 -5.05 -40.57 -25.21
C MET A 1 -4.65 -39.22 -25.79
N LYS A 2 -5.44 -38.17 -25.52
CA LYS A 2 -5.14 -36.80 -25.97
C LYS A 2 -4.42 -36.10 -24.83
N THR A 3 -3.14 -35.81 -24.99
CA THR A 3 -2.35 -35.00 -24.05
C THR A 3 -2.75 -33.54 -24.20
N ILE A 4 -3.50 -33.02 -23.24
CA ILE A 4 -3.74 -31.58 -23.09
C ILE A 4 -2.47 -31.00 -22.47
N SER A 5 -1.69 -30.27 -23.27
CA SER A 5 -0.58 -29.45 -22.74
C SER A 5 -1.16 -28.21 -22.09
N LEU A 6 -1.01 -28.12 -20.77
CA LEU A 6 -1.28 -26.91 -20.01
C LEU A 6 -0.10 -25.94 -20.27
N LEU A 7 -0.31 -24.96 -21.14
CA LEU A 7 0.57 -23.79 -21.19
C LEU A 7 0.28 -22.96 -19.93
N CYS A 8 1.14 -23.03 -18.94
CA CYS A 8 1.17 -22.05 -17.86
C CYS A 8 1.71 -20.75 -18.47
N ALA A 9 0.83 -19.78 -18.70
CA ALA A 9 1.24 -18.44 -19.10
C ALA A 9 1.98 -17.82 -17.90
N LEU A 10 3.31 -17.76 -17.99
CA LEU A 10 4.11 -17.00 -17.05
C LEU A 10 3.87 -15.52 -17.36
N SER A 11 2.99 -14.87 -16.61
CA SER A 11 2.81 -13.42 -16.69
C SER A 11 4.09 -12.76 -16.16
N LEU A 12 4.90 -12.23 -17.07
CA LEU A 12 5.93 -11.26 -16.70
C LEU A 12 5.19 -9.97 -16.35
N ALA A 13 4.93 -9.75 -15.06
CA ALA A 13 4.56 -8.43 -14.58
C ALA A 13 5.74 -7.51 -14.87
N ALA A 14 5.57 -6.58 -15.82
CA ALA A 14 6.49 -5.45 -15.91
C ALA A 14 6.34 -4.66 -14.60
N PRO A 15 7.43 -4.16 -13.99
CA PRO A 15 7.30 -3.32 -12.81
C PRO A 15 6.43 -2.12 -13.21
N VAL A 16 5.31 -1.95 -12.49
CA VAL A 16 4.60 -0.68 -12.48
C VAL A 16 5.63 0.38 -12.07
N LEU A 17 5.80 1.42 -12.88
CA LEU A 17 6.65 2.55 -12.53
C LEU A 17 5.92 3.33 -11.44
N GLY A 18 6.12 2.94 -10.18
CA GLY A 18 5.74 3.79 -9.05
C GLY A 18 6.64 5.03 -8.98
N ASP A 19 6.16 6.06 -8.29
CA ASP A 19 6.89 7.31 -8.11
C ASP A 19 8.09 7.11 -7.18
N THR A 20 9.07 8.01 -7.25
CA THR A 20 10.20 8.01 -6.30
C THR A 20 9.99 9.06 -5.23
N VAL A 21 9.87 8.62 -3.97
CA VAL A 21 9.74 9.48 -2.79
C VAL A 21 11.09 9.58 -2.07
N ILE A 22 11.55 10.80 -1.81
CA ILE A 22 12.84 11.06 -1.18
C ILE A 22 12.67 11.31 0.32
N VAL A 23 13.43 10.58 1.13
CA VAL A 23 13.60 10.83 2.56
C VAL A 23 15.06 11.18 2.85
N THR A 24 15.32 12.36 3.40
CA THR A 24 16.68 12.80 3.73
C THR A 24 17.01 12.44 5.18
N GLN A 25 18.09 11.69 5.42
CA GLN A 25 18.68 11.60 6.75
C GLN A 25 19.35 12.94 7.09
N ASN A 26 18.93 13.60 8.17
CA ASN A 26 19.47 14.88 8.62
C ASN A 26 19.76 14.86 10.12
N GLY A 27 21.02 14.71 10.50
CA GLY A 27 21.39 14.57 11.92
C GLY A 27 20.79 13.30 12.52
N LEU A 28 19.96 13.44 13.57
CA LEU A 28 19.24 12.32 14.19
C LEU A 28 17.80 12.15 13.66
N ASP A 29 17.49 12.75 12.50
CA ASP A 29 16.15 12.72 11.93
C ASP A 29 16.12 12.09 10.54
N TYR A 30 14.94 11.60 10.15
CA TYR A 30 14.54 11.41 8.77
C TYR A 30 13.57 12.52 8.38
N SER A 31 13.77 13.12 7.21
CA SER A 31 12.99 14.27 6.76
C SER A 31 12.44 14.05 5.34
N PRO A 32 11.12 14.08 5.15
CA PRO A 32 10.09 14.16 6.21
C PRO A 32 10.05 12.89 7.08
N PRO A 33 9.57 12.96 8.33
CA PRO A 33 9.48 11.81 9.25
C PRO A 33 8.29 10.90 8.94
N GLU A 34 7.36 11.35 8.11
CA GLU A 34 6.23 10.58 7.58
C GLU A 34 6.15 10.84 6.08
N VAL A 35 6.04 9.77 5.29
CA VAL A 35 5.79 9.86 3.85
C VAL A 35 4.60 8.99 3.48
N VAL A 36 3.74 9.50 2.62
CA VAL A 36 2.69 8.72 1.96
C VAL A 36 3.28 8.14 0.68
N VAL A 37 3.10 6.83 0.49
CA VAL A 37 3.61 6.07 -0.65
C VAL A 37 2.55 5.06 -1.08
N GLU A 38 2.56 4.67 -2.34
CA GLU A 38 1.70 3.61 -2.86
C GLU A 38 2.51 2.32 -3.11
N VAL A 39 1.81 1.19 -3.24
CA VAL A 39 2.45 -0.06 -3.67
C VAL A 39 3.14 0.15 -5.02
N GLY A 40 4.39 -0.30 -5.12
CA GLY A 40 5.23 -0.13 -6.30
C GLY A 40 6.05 1.17 -6.33
N ASP A 41 5.78 2.14 -5.45
CA ASP A 41 6.65 3.31 -5.30
C ASP A 41 8.06 2.91 -4.85
N THR A 42 9.04 3.73 -5.22
CA THR A 42 10.41 3.61 -4.70
C THR A 42 10.63 4.66 -3.62
N VAL A 43 10.91 4.21 -2.40
CA VAL A 43 11.40 5.09 -1.33
C VAL A 43 12.92 5.14 -1.41
N ARG A 44 13.47 6.35 -1.57
CA ARG A 44 14.91 6.59 -1.62
C ARG A 44 15.33 7.43 -0.42
N TRP A 45 16.13 6.83 0.45
CA TRP A 45 16.76 7.53 1.56
C TRP A 45 18.11 8.11 1.15
N GLU A 46 18.34 9.39 1.43
CA GLU A 46 19.59 10.08 1.10
C GLU A 46 20.37 10.46 2.36
N TRP A 47 21.65 10.11 2.36
CA TRP A 47 22.57 10.38 3.46
C TRP A 47 23.11 11.81 3.40
N THR A 48 23.16 12.50 4.55
CA THR A 48 23.85 13.80 4.64
C THR A 48 25.15 13.75 5.40
N ASN A 49 25.19 13.08 6.55
CA ASN A 49 26.37 13.02 7.41
C ASN A 49 26.31 11.87 8.42
N GLY A 50 27.42 11.59 9.11
CA GLY A 50 27.46 10.58 10.15
C GLY A 50 27.35 9.14 9.63
N ASN A 51 27.10 8.20 10.53
CA ASN A 51 26.82 6.81 10.19
C ASN A 51 25.40 6.49 10.64
N HIS A 52 24.57 6.11 9.67
CA HIS A 52 23.16 5.78 9.88
C HIS A 52 22.81 4.52 9.09
N ASN A 53 21.59 4.06 9.29
CA ASN A 53 20.96 3.02 8.51
C ASN A 53 19.46 3.20 8.60
N VAL A 54 18.75 2.61 7.65
CA VAL A 54 17.29 2.50 7.63
C VAL A 54 16.99 1.05 7.93
N ALA A 55 16.27 0.77 9.03
CA ALA A 55 15.85 -0.57 9.38
C ALA A 55 14.36 -0.56 9.70
N SER A 56 13.59 -1.37 8.99
CA SER A 56 12.16 -1.55 9.27
C SER A 56 11.94 -2.22 10.63
N GLY A 57 10.83 -1.87 11.25
CA GLY A 57 10.34 -2.46 12.48
C GLY A 57 10.03 -1.41 13.55
N ALA A 58 9.10 -1.78 14.43
CA ALA A 58 8.56 -0.91 15.46
C ALA A 58 9.34 -0.97 16.78
N ASP A 59 9.24 0.08 17.58
CA ASP A 59 9.76 0.13 18.95
C ASP A 59 11.25 -0.25 19.05
N CYS A 60 12.05 0.25 18.11
CA CYS A 60 13.49 -0.04 18.00
C CYS A 60 13.84 -1.53 17.85
N SER A 61 12.90 -2.34 17.37
CA SER A 61 13.09 -3.76 17.07
C SER A 61 13.01 -3.99 15.58
N VAL A 62 14.03 -4.66 15.00
CA VAL A 62 14.06 -4.91 13.55
C VAL A 62 13.17 -6.10 13.19
N ASP A 63 12.35 -5.95 12.15
CA ASP A 63 11.47 -7.01 11.64
C ASP A 63 12.05 -7.71 10.39
N GLY A 64 13.03 -7.08 9.73
CA GLY A 64 13.72 -7.62 8.56
C GLY A 64 13.05 -7.35 7.20
N MET A 65 12.01 -6.52 7.14
CA MET A 65 11.35 -6.15 5.87
C MET A 65 12.31 -5.40 4.92
N PHE A 66 13.03 -4.40 5.44
CA PHE A 66 14.10 -3.73 4.69
C PHE A 66 15.22 -3.24 5.60
N PHE A 67 16.43 -3.22 5.06
CA PHE A 67 17.62 -2.70 5.73
C PHE A 67 18.59 -2.07 4.74
N GLY A 68 19.02 -0.83 5.01
CA GLY A 68 19.97 -0.10 4.18
C GLY A 68 20.96 0.71 4.99
N LEU A 69 22.25 0.67 4.64
CA LEU A 69 23.26 1.53 5.25
C LEU A 69 23.21 2.94 4.64
N LEU A 70 23.34 3.97 5.48
CA LEU A 70 23.48 5.37 5.06
C LEU A 70 24.76 5.96 5.63
N ASN A 71 25.76 6.13 4.77
CA ASN A 71 27.07 6.69 5.13
C ASN A 71 27.80 7.18 3.87
N ARG A 72 29.02 7.69 4.03
CA ARG A 72 29.84 8.20 2.92
C ARG A 72 30.02 7.22 1.75
N THR A 73 30.07 5.91 2.01
CA THR A 73 30.21 4.89 0.95
C THR A 73 28.88 4.35 0.44
N ASN A 74 27.79 4.59 1.17
CA ASN A 74 26.42 4.24 0.81
C ASN A 74 25.56 5.50 0.96
N PRO A 75 25.70 6.48 0.04
CA PRO A 75 25.07 7.78 0.21
C PRO A 75 23.56 7.77 -0.05
N ALA A 76 23.02 6.63 -0.53
CA ALA A 76 21.60 6.42 -0.65
C ALA A 76 21.24 4.94 -0.51
N PHE A 77 20.01 4.68 -0.08
CA PHE A 77 19.36 3.37 -0.05
C PHE A 77 18.00 3.49 -0.72
N GLU A 78 17.59 2.47 -1.47
CA GLU A 78 16.31 2.42 -2.18
C GLU A 78 15.56 1.14 -1.83
N TYR A 79 14.25 1.27 -1.66
CA TYR A 79 13.32 0.16 -1.41
C TYR A 79 12.07 0.37 -2.25
N VAL A 80 11.59 -0.69 -2.90
CA VAL A 80 10.31 -0.67 -3.63
C VAL A 80 9.23 -1.17 -2.68
N VAL A 81 8.15 -0.42 -2.52
CA VAL A 81 7.02 -0.77 -1.66
C VAL A 81 6.34 -2.02 -2.19
N GLU A 82 6.33 -3.08 -1.38
CA GLU A 82 5.74 -4.37 -1.74
C GLU A 82 4.22 -4.36 -1.57
N GLU A 83 3.51 -5.16 -2.40
CA GLU A 83 2.05 -5.40 -2.28
C GLU A 83 1.67 -5.80 -0.85
N SER A 84 2.51 -6.59 -0.17
CA SER A 84 2.24 -7.04 1.20
C SER A 84 2.08 -5.90 2.21
N LEU A 85 2.53 -4.68 1.89
CA LEU A 85 2.48 -3.51 2.76
C LEU A 85 1.25 -2.62 2.53
N ALA A 86 0.39 -2.93 1.56
CA ALA A 86 -0.78 -2.12 1.26
C ALA A 86 -1.65 -1.84 2.49
N GLY A 87 -2.06 -0.58 2.64
CA GLY A 87 -2.87 -0.11 3.76
C GLY A 87 -2.16 -0.11 5.13
N GLN A 88 -0.87 -0.46 5.19
CA GLN A 88 -0.10 -0.50 6.44
C GLN A 88 0.64 0.80 6.71
N THR A 89 0.90 1.06 8.00
CA THR A 89 1.90 2.03 8.41
C THR A 89 3.17 1.27 8.83
N VAL A 90 4.26 1.50 8.11
CA VAL A 90 5.55 0.85 8.36
C VAL A 90 6.45 1.79 9.13
N GLU A 91 6.74 1.46 10.39
CA GLU A 91 7.77 2.13 11.17
C GLU A 91 9.16 1.66 10.72
N TYR A 92 10.11 2.59 10.67
CA TYR A 92 11.52 2.29 10.52
C TYR A 92 12.36 3.23 11.37
N HIS A 93 13.57 2.79 11.72
CA HIS A 93 14.42 3.50 12.65
C HIS A 93 15.90 3.31 12.32
N CYS A 94 16.75 4.13 12.94
CA CYS A 94 18.19 3.92 12.90
C CYS A 94 18.66 3.05 14.07
N THR A 95 19.36 1.94 13.78
CA THR A 95 19.90 1.01 14.77
C THR A 95 21.32 1.36 15.22
N VAL A 96 21.89 2.46 14.73
CA VAL A 96 23.24 2.89 15.13
C VAL A 96 23.19 3.41 16.58
N ALA A 97 23.95 2.74 17.46
CA ALA A 97 24.03 3.09 18.87
C ALA A 97 22.62 3.23 19.51
N ASN A 98 22.34 4.37 20.16
CA ASN A 98 21.03 4.66 20.74
C ASN A 98 20.22 5.66 19.90
N HIS A 99 20.48 5.79 18.59
CA HIS A 99 19.78 6.77 17.76
C HIS A 99 18.26 6.57 17.78
N CYS A 100 17.77 5.33 17.67
CA CYS A 100 16.34 5.04 17.84
C CYS A 100 15.80 5.50 19.20
N GLY A 101 16.51 5.21 20.30
CA GLY A 101 16.15 5.67 21.63
C GLY A 101 16.20 7.19 21.84
N PHE A 102 16.81 7.93 20.89
CA PHE A 102 16.77 9.39 20.84
C PHE A 102 15.69 9.92 19.88
N GLY A 103 14.85 9.06 19.31
CA GLY A 103 13.74 9.42 18.44
C GLY A 103 14.04 9.36 16.95
N MET A 104 15.16 8.77 16.52
CA MET A 104 15.47 8.58 15.09
C MET A 104 14.61 7.46 14.47
N VAL A 105 13.32 7.76 14.35
CA VAL A 105 12.21 6.91 13.90
C VAL A 105 11.41 7.69 12.86
N ALA A 106 10.86 7.00 11.87
CA ALA A 106 9.99 7.56 10.86
C ALA A 106 9.05 6.50 10.28
N TYR A 107 8.09 6.95 9.47
CA TYR A 107 6.97 6.14 9.02
C TYR A 107 6.79 6.22 7.50
N LEU A 108 6.50 5.07 6.89
CA LEU A 108 5.86 4.99 5.58
C LEU A 108 4.37 4.75 5.83
N ILE A 109 3.52 5.61 5.31
CA ILE A 109 2.07 5.43 5.30
C ILE A 109 1.76 4.89 3.91
N VAL A 110 1.58 3.57 3.82
CA VAL A 110 1.34 2.90 2.54
C VAL A 110 -0.15 2.98 2.24
N GLY A 111 -0.49 3.54 1.08
CA GLY A 111 -1.86 3.56 0.59
C GLY A 111 -2.41 2.13 0.44
N ASP A 112 -3.72 2.03 0.51
CA ASP A 112 -4.41 0.77 0.23
C ASP A 112 -4.32 0.51 -1.28
N GLU A 113 -3.87 -0.69 -1.67
CA GLU A 113 -3.80 -1.08 -3.08
C GLU A 113 -5.19 -1.22 -3.70
N ASN A 114 -6.22 -1.32 -2.87
CA ASN A 114 -7.61 -1.23 -3.26
C ASN A 114 -8.42 -0.55 -2.14
N PRO A 115 -8.35 0.80 -2.00
CA PRO A 115 -9.09 1.49 -0.96
C PRO A 115 -10.57 1.11 -1.07
N PRO A 116 -11.31 0.93 0.05
CA PRO A 116 -12.72 0.61 -0.03
C PRO A 116 -13.41 1.59 -0.95
N CYS A 117 -14.01 1.08 -2.03
CA CYS A 117 -14.75 1.85 -3.00
C CYS A 117 -16.22 1.44 -2.89
N PRO A 118 -16.98 2.04 -1.96
CA PRO A 118 -18.34 1.62 -1.71
C PRO A 118 -19.16 1.76 -2.99
N GLY A 119 -19.72 0.66 -3.48
CA GLY A 119 -20.47 0.64 -4.73
C GLY A 119 -19.71 0.12 -5.95
N ASP A 120 -18.40 -0.13 -5.89
CA ASP A 120 -17.70 -0.98 -6.85
C ASP A 120 -18.03 -2.44 -6.48
N ILE A 121 -19.07 -2.97 -7.13
CA ILE A 121 -19.65 -4.26 -6.81
C ILE A 121 -19.03 -5.38 -7.64
N ASN A 122 -18.44 -5.02 -8.79
CA ASN A 122 -17.80 -5.98 -9.68
C ASN A 122 -16.27 -6.10 -9.45
N GLY A 123 -15.68 -5.17 -8.68
CA GLY A 123 -14.27 -5.14 -8.30
C GLY A 123 -13.34 -4.61 -9.39
N ASP A 124 -13.83 -3.76 -10.30
CA ASP A 124 -13.06 -3.22 -11.42
C ASP A 124 -12.42 -1.84 -11.18
N GLN A 125 -12.47 -1.36 -9.93
CA GLN A 125 -11.97 -0.07 -9.48
C GLN A 125 -12.70 1.14 -10.10
N ALA A 126 -13.97 0.95 -10.48
CA ALA A 126 -14.84 2.07 -10.80
C ALA A 126 -16.30 1.76 -10.43
N VAL A 127 -17.01 2.77 -9.95
CA VAL A 127 -18.46 2.70 -9.78
C VAL A 127 -19.14 3.15 -11.06
N THR A 128 -19.64 2.17 -11.81
CA THR A 128 -20.22 2.35 -13.14
C THR A 128 -21.61 1.71 -13.26
N PHE A 129 -22.14 1.66 -14.49
CA PHE A 129 -23.41 1.01 -14.75
C PHE A 129 -23.36 -0.51 -14.56
N ASP A 130 -22.19 -1.12 -14.74
CA ASP A 130 -22.03 -2.56 -14.56
C ASP A 130 -22.19 -2.97 -13.08
N ASP A 131 -21.83 -2.08 -12.15
CA ASP A 131 -22.08 -2.26 -10.72
C ASP A 131 -23.55 -2.20 -10.36
N ILE A 132 -24.31 -1.28 -10.98
CA ILE A 132 -25.77 -1.25 -10.83
C ILE A 132 -26.37 -2.57 -11.32
N LEU A 133 -25.91 -3.10 -12.46
CA LEU A 133 -26.41 -4.40 -12.95
C LEU A 133 -26.06 -5.54 -12.00
N ALA A 134 -24.86 -5.53 -11.44
CA ALA A 134 -24.41 -6.54 -10.48
C ALA A 134 -25.21 -6.47 -9.16
N LEU A 135 -25.55 -5.26 -8.68
CA LEU A 135 -26.41 -5.00 -7.53
C LEU A 135 -27.83 -5.52 -7.78
N LEU A 136 -28.45 -5.08 -8.87
CA LEU A 136 -29.81 -5.48 -9.24
C LEU A 136 -29.93 -6.99 -9.47
N GLY A 137 -28.86 -7.66 -9.89
CA GLY A 137 -28.79 -9.11 -10.02
C GLY A 137 -28.92 -9.87 -8.68
N SER A 138 -28.68 -9.21 -7.55
CA SER A 138 -28.80 -9.76 -6.20
C SER A 138 -29.90 -9.10 -5.35
N TRP A 139 -30.83 -8.38 -5.97
CA TRP A 139 -31.86 -7.64 -5.24
C TRP A 139 -32.66 -8.51 -4.26
N GLY A 140 -32.82 -8.03 -3.04
CA GLY A 140 -33.50 -8.69 -1.93
C GLY A 140 -32.69 -9.82 -1.26
N SER A 141 -31.42 -10.01 -1.62
CA SER A 141 -30.52 -10.95 -0.94
C SER A 141 -29.95 -10.34 0.35
N SER A 142 -29.24 -11.16 1.12
CA SER A 142 -28.43 -10.73 2.28
C SER A 142 -26.93 -10.87 1.97
N ASP A 143 -26.54 -10.63 0.72
CA ASP A 143 -25.15 -10.74 0.26
C ASP A 143 -24.35 -9.53 0.80
N PRO A 144 -23.43 -9.74 1.76
CA PRO A 144 -22.75 -8.62 2.41
C PRO A 144 -21.86 -7.81 1.46
N ASP A 145 -21.43 -8.41 0.34
CA ASP A 145 -20.59 -7.72 -0.65
C ASP A 145 -21.41 -6.75 -1.52
N LYS A 146 -22.74 -6.83 -1.46
CA LYS A 146 -23.67 -6.00 -2.24
C LYS A 146 -24.62 -5.15 -1.38
N ASP A 147 -24.57 -5.35 -0.07
CA ASP A 147 -25.23 -4.56 0.97
C ASP A 147 -24.34 -3.37 1.31
N VAL A 148 -24.31 -2.39 0.40
CA VAL A 148 -23.45 -1.21 0.43
C VAL A 148 -23.75 -0.32 1.63
N ASP A 149 -25.00 -0.27 2.10
CA ASP A 149 -25.36 0.52 3.30
C ASP A 149 -25.30 -0.27 4.62
N GLY A 150 -25.10 -1.60 4.53
CA GLY A 150 -24.87 -2.49 5.67
C GLY A 150 -26.12 -2.77 6.51
N ASN A 151 -27.32 -2.61 5.94
CA ASN A 151 -28.58 -2.82 6.66
C ASN A 151 -29.00 -4.30 6.76
N GLY A 152 -28.29 -5.18 6.05
CA GLY A 152 -28.50 -6.63 6.01
C GLY A 152 -29.36 -7.12 4.84
N THR A 153 -29.76 -6.27 3.90
CA THR A 153 -30.54 -6.65 2.70
C THR A 153 -30.21 -5.75 1.52
N VAL A 154 -29.92 -6.35 0.36
CA VAL A 154 -29.68 -5.62 -0.90
C VAL A 154 -30.98 -5.00 -1.42
N ASP A 155 -31.17 -3.70 -1.26
CA ASP A 155 -32.37 -2.99 -1.65
C ASP A 155 -32.13 -1.57 -2.21
N PHE A 156 -33.13 -0.71 -2.09
CA PHE A 156 -33.06 0.65 -2.61
C PHE A 156 -32.04 1.52 -1.87
N GLY A 157 -31.78 1.24 -0.59
CA GLY A 157 -30.71 1.89 0.16
C GLY A 157 -29.35 1.70 -0.50
N ASP A 158 -29.03 0.47 -0.88
CA ASP A 158 -27.77 0.12 -1.55
C ASP A 158 -27.65 0.76 -2.93
N LEU A 159 -28.73 0.78 -3.71
CA LEU A 159 -28.72 1.46 -5.01
C LEU A 159 -28.37 2.94 -4.87
N VAL A 160 -28.93 3.62 -3.87
CA VAL A 160 -28.63 5.03 -3.61
C VAL A 160 -27.18 5.18 -3.13
N ALA A 161 -26.70 4.27 -2.28
CA ALA A 161 -25.31 4.28 -1.81
C ALA A 161 -24.31 4.04 -2.95
N THR A 162 -24.57 3.11 -3.86
CA THR A 162 -23.77 2.91 -5.08
C THR A 162 -23.74 4.17 -5.93
N LEU A 163 -24.91 4.76 -6.24
CA LEU A 163 -24.98 5.99 -7.04
C LEU A 163 -24.28 7.20 -6.39
N ALA A 164 -24.23 7.24 -5.06
CA ALA A 164 -23.55 8.31 -4.33
C ALA A 164 -22.02 8.29 -4.50
N ASN A 165 -21.45 7.13 -4.88
CA ASN A 165 -20.02 6.90 -5.05
C ASN A 165 -19.61 6.78 -6.53
N TRP A 166 -20.45 7.28 -7.45
CA TRP A 166 -20.22 7.15 -8.90
C TRP A 166 -18.88 7.74 -9.37
N GLY A 167 -18.15 6.98 -10.17
CA GLY A 167 -16.89 7.41 -10.76
C GLY A 167 -15.73 6.44 -10.50
N PRO A 168 -14.51 6.81 -10.91
CA PRO A 168 -13.34 6.00 -10.63
C PRO A 168 -13.09 5.92 -9.12
N CYS A 169 -12.63 4.74 -8.72
CA CYS A 169 -11.77 4.55 -7.57
C CYS A 169 -10.32 4.84 -8.04
#